data_AF-A0A960TL10-F1
#
_entry.id   AF-A0A960TL10-F1
#
_cell.length_a   1.000
_cell.length_b   1.000
_cell.length_c   1.000
_cell.angle_alpha   90.00
_cell.angle_beta   90.00
_cell.angle_gamma   90.00
#
_symmetry.space_group_name_H-M   'P 1'
#
loop_
_entity.id
_entity.type
_entity.pdbx_description
1 polymer ?
#
loop_
_entity_poly.entity_id
_entity_poly.type
_entity_poly.pdbx_seq_one_letter_code
_entity_poly.pdbx_strand_id
1 'polypeptide(L)'
;MLIAYLLIILSLSVIITANSGWIFLFDPLSFLFILLISFSLYYISHGWTGFRYLLLVLSNFLNRKKLPSGAKPYIQHLIASIYKAGFIGTFIGLIILLNTYDIKDIGTQRHLADASLTLFYATILNEIFLRPIDHRLIH
;
A
#
# COMPACT_ATOMS: atom_id res chain seq x y z
N MET A 1 -10.60 11.70 15.43
CA MET A 1 -11.47 12.07 14.28
C MET A 1 -10.96 11.55 12.95
N LEU A 2 -9.70 11.79 12.54
CA LEU A 2 -9.16 11.32 11.25
C LEU A 2 -9.26 9.79 11.06
N ILE A 3 -8.94 9.00 12.09
CA ILE A 3 -9.01 7.52 12.05
C ILE A 3 -10.45 7.02 11.85
N ALA A 4 -11.44 7.68 12.48
CA ALA A 4 -12.84 7.32 12.33
C ALA A 4 -13.36 7.61 10.91
N TYR A 5 -12.94 8.73 10.31
CA TYR A 5 -13.24 9.03 8.91
C TYR A 5 -12.61 8.02 7.95
N LEU A 6 -11.38 7.58 8.23
CA LEU A 6 -10.70 6.55 7.43
C LEU A 6 -11.44 5.21 7.48
N LEU A 7 -11.92 4.81 8.67
CA LEU A 7 -12.72 3.59 8.85
C LEU A 7 -14.09 3.68 8.17
N ILE A 8 -14.74 4.86 8.19
CA ILE A 8 -16.01 5.10 7.50
C ILE A 8 -15.82 5.04 5.98
N ILE A 9 -14.76 5.66 5.46
CA ILE A 9 -14.44 5.60 4.02
C ILE A 9 -14.10 4.17 3.60
N LEU A 10 -13.34 3.41 4.41
CA LEU A 10 -13.04 2.00 4.14
C LEU A 10 -14.30 1.12 4.15
N SER A 11 -15.21 1.35 5.08
CA SER A 11 -16.47 0.59 5.15
C SER A 11 -17.43 0.97 4.02
N LEU A 12 -17.51 2.25 3.64
CA LEU A 12 -18.28 2.68 2.47
C LEU A 12 -17.69 2.14 1.16
N SER A 13 -16.36 2.12 1.03
CA SER A 13 -15.71 1.59 -0.17
C SER A 13 -15.95 0.09 -0.32
N VAL A 14 -15.96 -0.68 0.79
CA VAL A 14 -16.34 -2.10 0.80
C VAL A 14 -17.80 -2.31 0.39
N ILE A 15 -18.74 -1.46 0.85
CA ILE A 15 -20.17 -1.56 0.49
C ILE A 15 -20.42 -1.18 -0.98
N ILE A 16 -19.73 -0.17 -1.51
CA ILE A 16 -19.87 0.27 -2.91
C ILE A 16 -19.21 -0.72 -3.87
N THR A 17 -18.08 -1.31 -3.51
CA THR A 17 -17.47 -2.39 -4.30
C THR A 17 -18.35 -3.64 -4.30
N ALA A 18 -18.99 -3.99 -3.17
CA ALA A 18 -19.90 -5.14 -3.04
C ALA A 18 -21.06 -5.19 -4.05
N ASN A 19 -21.47 -4.06 -4.62
CA ASN A 19 -22.63 -3.98 -5.53
C ASN A 19 -22.29 -3.84 -7.02
N SER A 20 -21.01 -3.72 -7.40
CA SER A 20 -20.65 -3.25 -8.75
C SER A 20 -19.77 -4.22 -9.57
N GLY A 21 -19.46 -5.42 -9.09
CA GLY A 21 -18.54 -6.35 -9.76
C GLY A 21 -17.06 -5.93 -9.67
N TRP A 22 -16.78 -4.74 -9.15
CA TRP A 22 -15.43 -4.26 -8.80
C TRP A 22 -14.87 -4.92 -7.52
N ILE A 23 -15.67 -5.77 -6.85
CA ILE A 23 -15.29 -6.59 -5.67
C ILE A 23 -13.98 -7.33 -5.87
N PHE A 24 -13.76 -7.87 -7.07
CA PHE A 24 -12.56 -8.66 -7.38
C PHE A 24 -11.25 -7.87 -7.32
N LEU A 25 -11.31 -6.54 -7.33
CA LEU A 25 -10.15 -5.66 -7.30
C LEU A 25 -9.93 -4.98 -5.95
N PHE A 26 -10.79 -5.20 -4.94
CA PHE A 26 -10.64 -4.61 -3.61
C PHE A 26 -10.63 -5.69 -2.51
N ASP A 27 -9.43 -6.22 -2.22
CA ASP A 27 -9.15 -7.00 -1.02
C ASP A 27 -8.48 -6.11 0.05
N PRO A 28 -9.22 -5.72 1.11
CA PRO A 28 -8.69 -4.86 2.16
C PRO A 28 -7.56 -5.53 2.96
N LEU A 29 -7.48 -6.87 2.98
CA LEU A 29 -6.41 -7.59 3.69
C LEU A 29 -5.08 -7.45 2.96
N SER A 30 -5.05 -7.71 1.66
CA SER A 30 -3.87 -7.50 0.81
C SER A 30 -3.39 -6.05 0.84
N PHE A 31 -4.33 -5.09 0.83
CA PHE A 31 -3.98 -3.67 0.95
C PHE A 31 -3.37 -3.32 2.32
N LEU A 32 -3.98 -3.78 3.42
CA LEU A 32 -3.47 -3.56 4.77
C LEU A 32 -2.10 -4.22 4.97
N PHE A 33 -1.91 -5.41 4.43
CA PHE A 33 -0.66 -6.15 4.46
C PHE A 33 0.49 -5.35 3.84
N ILE A 34 0.27 -4.76 2.65
CA ILE A 34 1.27 -3.91 1.99
C ILE A 34 1.62 -2.71 2.87
N LEU A 35 0.61 -2.02 3.41
CA LEU A 35 0.85 -0.85 4.25
C LEU A 35 1.67 -1.23 5.49
N LEU A 36 1.32 -2.31 6.17
CA LEU A 36 2.02 -2.78 7.37
C LEU A 36 3.48 -3.12 7.06
N ILE A 37 3.75 -3.90 6.00
CA ILE A 37 5.13 -4.24 5.65
C ILE A 37 5.90 -3.01 5.20
N SER A 38 5.31 -2.15 4.38
CA SER A 38 5.96 -0.94 3.87
C SER A 38 6.36 0.00 5.01
N PHE A 39 5.44 0.26 5.95
CA PHE A 39 5.72 1.11 7.10
C PHE A 39 6.67 0.44 8.10
N SER A 40 6.61 -0.88 8.26
CA SER A 40 7.56 -1.62 9.10
C SER A 40 8.99 -1.55 8.53
N LEU A 41 9.16 -1.81 7.23
CA LEU A 41 10.44 -1.67 6.53
C LEU A 41 10.96 -0.23 6.63
N TYR A 42 10.08 0.75 6.43
CA TYR A 42 10.45 2.16 6.55
C TYR A 42 10.88 2.53 7.98
N TYR A 43 10.14 2.07 8.99
CA TYR A 43 10.42 2.30 10.40
C TYR A 43 11.75 1.66 10.82
N ILE A 44 12.04 0.44 10.35
CA ILE A 44 13.33 -0.22 10.58
C ILE A 44 14.49 0.62 10.03
N SER A 45 14.32 1.22 8.84
CA SER A 45 15.38 2.00 8.20
C SER A 45 15.59 3.39 8.80
N HIS A 46 14.55 4.07 9.29
CA HIS A 46 14.66 5.48 9.72
C HIS A 46 14.27 5.73 11.18
N GLY A 47 13.86 4.70 11.90
CA GLY A 47 13.34 4.79 13.25
C GLY A 47 12.11 5.67 13.38
N TRP A 48 11.80 6.02 14.63
CA TRP A 48 10.64 6.85 14.97
C TRP A 48 10.74 8.28 14.43
N THR A 49 11.94 8.87 14.43
CA THR A 49 12.16 10.25 13.97
C THR A 49 11.86 10.41 12.49
N GLY A 50 12.37 9.52 11.64
CA GLY A 50 12.06 9.54 10.21
C GLY A 50 10.61 9.15 9.89
N PHE A 51 9.98 8.30 10.71
CA PHE A 51 8.56 7.99 10.59
C PHE A 51 7.67 9.20 10.87
N ARG A 52 7.95 9.96 11.94
CA ARG A 52 7.23 11.23 12.21
C ARG A 52 7.43 12.24 11.09
N TYR A 53 8.64 12.33 10.56
CA TYR A 53 8.94 13.22 9.44
C TYR A 53 8.12 12.82 8.19
N LEU A 54 8.02 11.53 7.88
CA LEU A 54 7.17 11.03 6.79
C LEU A 54 5.70 11.44 6.97
N LEU A 55 5.15 11.26 8.18
CA LEU A 55 3.78 11.68 8.49
C LEU A 55 3.58 13.18 8.32
N LEU A 56 4.58 13.99 8.67
CA LEU A 56 4.55 15.44 8.46
C LEU A 56 4.56 15.80 6.96
N VAL A 57 5.37 15.11 6.16
CA VAL A 57 5.40 15.29 4.69
C VAL A 57 4.05 14.94 4.08
N LEU A 58 3.48 13.78 4.43
CA LEU A 58 2.16 13.34 3.96
C LEU A 58 1.06 14.31 4.38
N SER A 59 1.08 14.77 5.63
CA SER A 59 0.12 15.76 6.14
C SER A 59 0.23 17.09 5.40
N ASN A 60 1.45 17.58 5.14
CA ASN A 60 1.65 18.82 4.38
C ASN A 60 1.18 18.66 2.93
N PHE A 61 1.41 17.52 2.30
CA PHE A 61 0.91 17.23 0.96
C PHE A 61 -0.62 17.25 0.88
N LEU A 62 -1.30 16.55 1.80
CA LEU A 62 -2.77 16.50 1.87
C LEU A 62 -3.37 17.91 2.11
N ASN A 63 -2.71 18.71 2.95
CA ASN A 63 -3.12 20.08 3.24
C ASN A 63 -2.65 21.11 2.19
N ARG A 64 -2.06 20.66 1.07
CA ARG A 64 -1.49 21.53 0.01
C ARG A 64 -0.50 22.58 0.54
N LYS A 65 0.18 22.29 1.64
CA LYS A 65 1.23 23.14 2.22
C LYS A 65 2.56 22.88 1.53
N LYS A 66 3.50 23.82 1.70
CA LYS A 66 4.87 23.67 1.23
C LYS A 66 5.51 22.43 1.88
N LEU A 67 6.09 21.56 1.07
CA LEU A 67 6.77 20.36 1.56
C LEU A 67 8.13 20.75 2.18
N PRO A 68 8.56 20.10 3.26
CA PRO A 68 9.81 20.45 3.92
C PRO A 68 11.01 20.11 3.03
N SER A 69 12.01 21.01 3.02
CA SER A 69 13.28 20.78 2.32
C SER A 69 13.97 19.57 2.92
N GLY A 70 14.28 18.57 2.09
CA GLY A 70 14.84 17.29 2.54
C GLY A 70 13.84 16.12 2.60
N ALA A 71 12.56 16.31 2.21
CA ALA A 71 11.58 15.23 2.13
C ALA A 71 11.82 14.19 1.04
N LYS A 72 12.57 14.54 -0.01
CA LYS A 72 12.84 13.69 -1.17
C LYS A 72 13.40 12.31 -0.81
N PRO A 73 14.53 12.18 -0.07
CA PRO A 73 15.07 10.87 0.29
C PRO A 73 14.07 10.00 1.07
N TYR A 74 13.26 10.60 1.95
CA TYR A 74 12.26 9.87 2.73
C TYR A 74 11.12 9.35 1.86
N ILE A 75 10.60 10.16 0.92
CA ILE A 75 9.57 9.71 -0.03
C ILE A 75 10.11 8.63 -0.97
N GLN A 76 11.32 8.81 -1.50
CA GLN A 76 11.97 7.81 -2.35
C GLN A 76 12.19 6.48 -1.63
N HIS A 77 12.56 6.52 -0.35
CA HIS A 77 12.70 5.31 0.42
C HIS A 77 11.36 4.67 0.77
N LEU A 78 10.29 5.46 1.00
CA LEU A 78 8.94 4.90 1.15
C LEU A 78 8.49 4.20 -0.13
N ILE A 79 8.73 4.79 -1.31
CA ILE A 79 8.43 4.17 -2.61
C ILE A 79 9.15 2.82 -2.74
N ALA A 80 10.45 2.79 -2.40
CA ALA A 80 11.23 1.56 -2.41
C ALA A 80 10.69 0.52 -1.41
N SER A 81 10.28 0.94 -0.21
CA SER A 81 9.67 0.05 0.79
C SER A 81 8.35 -0.54 0.31
N ILE A 82 7.51 0.23 -0.39
CA ILE A 82 6.24 -0.26 -0.96
C ILE A 82 6.47 -1.26 -2.09
N TYR A 83 7.43 -1.00 -2.98
CA TYR A 83 7.80 -1.98 -4.01
C TYR A 83 8.29 -3.28 -3.37
N LYS A 84 9.17 -3.21 -2.37
CA LYS A 84 9.64 -4.38 -1.62
C LYS A 84 8.48 -5.13 -0.96
N ALA A 85 7.54 -4.42 -0.33
CA ALA A 85 6.35 -5.03 0.28
C ALA A 85 5.48 -5.75 -0.76
N GLY A 86 5.26 -5.14 -1.92
CA GLY A 86 4.53 -5.76 -3.04
C GLY A 86 5.21 -7.05 -3.51
N PHE A 87 6.54 -7.03 -3.70
CA PHE A 87 7.30 -8.23 -4.07
C PHE A 87 7.23 -9.32 -2.99
N ILE A 88 7.40 -8.97 -1.71
CA ILE A 88 7.31 -9.92 -0.58
C ILE A 88 5.91 -10.55 -0.54
N GLY A 89 4.85 -9.75 -0.65
CA GLY A 89 3.48 -10.24 -0.65
C GLY A 89 3.17 -11.17 -1.81
N THR A 90 3.59 -10.79 -3.02
CA THR A 90 3.46 -11.64 -4.21
C THR A 90 4.19 -12.97 -4.01
N PHE A 91 5.41 -12.93 -3.48
CA PHE A 91 6.22 -14.13 -3.26
C PHE A 91 5.58 -15.06 -2.21
N ILE A 92 5.04 -14.52 -1.12
CA ILE A 92 4.30 -15.28 -0.11
C ILE A 92 3.05 -15.93 -0.73
N GLY A 93 2.27 -15.17 -1.51
CA GLY A 93 1.09 -15.70 -2.20
C GLY A 93 1.43 -16.83 -3.17
N LEU A 94 2.52 -16.70 -3.92
CA LEU A 94 3.02 -17.77 -4.80
C LEU A 94 3.51 -19.00 -4.03
N ILE A 95 4.17 -18.84 -2.89
CA ILE A 95 4.57 -19.98 -2.04
C ILE A 95 3.34 -20.74 -1.53
N ILE A 96 2.31 -20.02 -1.07
CA ILE A 96 1.06 -20.64 -0.59
C ILE A 96 0.38 -21.37 -1.75
N LEU A 97 0.33 -20.74 -2.93
CA LEU A 97 -0.21 -21.34 -4.15
C LEU A 97 0.49 -22.67 -4.48
N LEU A 98 1.82 -22.69 -4.50
CA LEU A 98 2.62 -23.89 -4.80
C LEU A 98 2.44 -25.02 -3.77
N ASN A 99 2.07 -24.68 -2.53
CA ASN A 99 1.77 -25.64 -1.49
C ASN A 99 0.32 -26.16 -1.54
N THR A 100 -0.56 -25.54 -2.33
CA THR A 100 -1.96 -25.95 -2.48
C THR A 100 -2.05 -26.88 -3.69
N TYR A 101 -2.03 -28.19 -3.45
CA TYR A 101 -1.77 -29.23 -4.45
C TYR A 101 -2.88 -29.47 -5.49
N ASP A 102 -3.97 -28.70 -5.50
CA ASP A 102 -5.07 -28.88 -6.45
C ASP A 102 -5.45 -27.57 -7.15
N ILE A 103 -5.07 -27.44 -8.42
CA ILE A 103 -5.30 -26.24 -9.24
C ILE A 103 -6.80 -26.03 -9.53
N LYS A 104 -7.62 -27.07 -9.35
CA LYS A 104 -9.09 -26.98 -9.51
C LYS A 104 -9.80 -26.47 -8.26
N ASP A 105 -9.08 -26.32 -7.14
CA ASP A 105 -9.65 -25.80 -5.91
C ASP A 105 -9.82 -24.28 -5.97
N ILE A 106 -10.95 -23.80 -5.46
CA ILE A 106 -11.31 -22.37 -5.36
C ILE A 106 -10.24 -21.63 -4.53
N GLY A 107 -9.58 -22.32 -3.59
CA GLY A 107 -8.44 -21.79 -2.83
C GLY A 107 -7.26 -21.37 -3.71
N THR A 108 -6.94 -22.14 -4.74
CA THR A 108 -5.80 -21.86 -5.64
C THR A 108 -6.03 -20.59 -6.45
N GLN A 109 -7.23 -20.40 -7.00
CA GLN A 109 -7.57 -19.18 -7.74
C GLN A 109 -7.52 -17.94 -6.84
N ARG A 110 -7.93 -18.09 -5.58
CA ARG A 110 -7.90 -17.01 -4.59
C ARG A 110 -6.46 -16.61 -4.23
N HIS A 111 -5.56 -17.55 -3.99
CA HIS A 111 -4.16 -17.23 -3.66
C HIS A 111 -3.41 -16.57 -4.82
N LEU A 112 -3.71 -16.97 -6.06
CA LEU A 112 -3.17 -16.30 -7.25
C LEU A 112 -3.70 -14.86 -7.39
N ALA A 113 -5.00 -14.66 -7.11
CA ALA A 113 -5.60 -13.34 -7.08
C ALA A 113 -4.97 -12.47 -5.98
N ASP A 114 -4.81 -12.99 -4.76
CA ASP A 114 -4.19 -12.27 -3.64
C ASP A 114 -2.76 -11.81 -4.00
N ALA A 115 -1.94 -12.70 -4.59
CA ALA A 115 -0.58 -12.38 -5.05
C ALA A 115 -0.55 -11.27 -6.12
N SER A 116 -1.48 -11.35 -7.07
CA SER A 116 -1.59 -10.36 -8.15
C SER A 116 -2.09 -9.01 -7.64
N LEU A 117 -3.06 -9.02 -6.72
CA LEU A 117 -3.59 -7.82 -6.07
C LEU A 117 -2.53 -7.15 -5.19
N THR A 118 -1.64 -7.94 -4.55
CA THR A 118 -0.58 -7.35 -3.72
C THR A 118 0.38 -6.51 -4.55
N LEU A 119 0.79 -7.01 -5.72
CA LEU A 119 1.65 -6.25 -6.63
C LEU A 119 0.92 -5.05 -7.24
N PHE A 120 -0.35 -5.23 -7.60
CA PHE A 120 -1.18 -4.18 -8.18
C PHE A 120 -1.35 -3.00 -7.22
N TYR A 121 -1.68 -3.24 -5.95
CA TYR A 121 -1.80 -2.18 -4.95
C TYR A 121 -0.48 -1.48 -4.66
N ALA A 122 0.63 -2.22 -4.58
CA ALA A 122 1.95 -1.61 -4.42
C ALA A 122 2.26 -0.65 -5.58
N THR A 123 1.92 -1.04 -6.81
CA THR A 123 2.08 -0.21 -8.00
C THR A 123 1.19 1.03 -7.95
N ILE A 124 -0.10 0.87 -7.61
CA ILE A 124 -1.03 2.00 -7.47
C ILE A 124 -0.56 2.99 -6.40
N LEU A 125 -0.15 2.50 -5.22
CA LEU A 125 0.34 3.35 -4.14
C LEU A 125 1.56 4.17 -4.58
N ASN A 126 2.47 3.56 -5.31
CA ASN A 126 3.65 4.25 -5.80
C ASN A 126 3.33 5.26 -6.91
N GLU A 127 2.63 4.84 -7.96
CA GLU A 127 2.40 5.65 -9.15
C GLU A 127 1.35 6.75 -8.95
N ILE A 128 0.27 6.46 -8.22
CA ILE A 128 -0.86 7.38 -8.07
C ILE A 128 -0.68 8.28 -6.83
N PHE A 129 -0.15 7.74 -5.72
CA PHE A 129 -0.08 8.51 -4.47
C PHE A 129 1.30 9.13 -4.23
N LEU A 130 2.38 8.38 -4.39
CA LEU A 130 3.71 8.86 -4.01
C LEU A 130 4.47 9.59 -5.13
N ARG A 131 4.31 9.17 -6.38
CA ARG A 131 4.96 9.83 -7.52
C ARG A 131 4.57 11.31 -7.68
N PRO A 132 3.30 11.73 -7.45
CA PRO A 132 2.96 13.16 -7.42
C PRO A 132 3.64 13.94 -6.28
N ILE A 133 3.90 13.29 -5.14
CA ILE A 133 4.63 13.90 -4.02
C ILE A 133 6.09 14.10 -4.41
N ASP A 134 6.72 13.08 -5.01
CA ASP A 134 8.10 13.17 -5.48
C ASP A 134 8.28 14.25 -6.56
N HIS A 135 7.35 14.36 -7.52
CA HIS A 135 7.37 15.43 -8.52
C HIS A 135 7.26 16.82 -7.90
N ARG A 136 6.42 17.02 -6.87
CA ARG A 136 6.32 18.29 -6.13
C ARG A 136 7.52 18.63 -5.26
N LEU A 137 8.44 17.68 -5.05
CA LEU A 137 9.68 17.92 -4.33
C LEU A 137 10.83 18.33 -5.26
N ILE A 138 10.67 18.16 -6.58
CA ILE A 138 11.64 18.54 -7.61
C ILE A 138 11.39 19.99 -8.08
N HIS A 139 10.13 20.40 -8.14
CA HIS A 139 9.67 21.74 -8.55
C HIS A 139 9.37 22.63 -7.34
#